data_AF-A0A3B6GNV2-F1
#
_entry.id   AF-A0A3B6GNV2-F1
#
_cell.length_a   1.000
_cell.length_b   1.000
_cell.length_c   1.000
_cell.angle_alpha   90.00
_cell.angle_beta   90.00
_cell.angle_gamma   90.00
#
_symmetry.space_group_name_H-M   'P 1'
#
loop_
_entity.id
_entity.type
_entity.pdbx_description
1 polymer ?
#
loop_
_entity_poly.entity_id
_entity_poly.type
_entity_poly.pdbx_seq_one_letter_code
_entity_poly.pdbx_strand_id
1 'polypeptide(L)'
;MELRKRPRPRRLDPDFVSSPPPTPPRKRPRKQDAERKQPRRPAAAKRQPAPSKRARCAQQGIGSPVAGLQPSRCCRIVAPLSRVSFIPRSRVPFNWYEPDIWTEVAKHLHGADLLRLSATCLWFFRLLYEDSIWRYAFLRDLSLHTNDPKMLRLLQVPRPFHRSWRLLYATAFDDTHAYCFRQPEKHIEWFRIGGFLMDTPKLLLTAKLALPPWRPILDDGPEISIGFMGACLLTNVRPGIWIADMNMVRCPVCNLNKCEGTMQVLDARHCELYLENKFRDGTWEYEDLGSHFSNEKLDTAAAAIFNYDYIDSPCVKNILNSKSWIRDRTNLLPKGCFTPVAVALSSNLKPNEGLLSRFQAMRDMSRGGQIVSVRITQQLL
;
A
#
# COMPACT_ATOMS: atom_id res chain seq x y z
N MET A 1 69.65 7.47 -13.57
CA MET A 1 69.81 7.80 -15.01
C MET A 1 68.68 7.06 -15.72
N GLU A 2 67.54 7.70 -16.01
CA GLU A 2 67.32 8.58 -17.18
C GLU A 2 67.86 7.95 -18.47
N LEU A 3 67.20 7.91 -19.62
CA LEU A 3 65.89 8.27 -20.16
C LEU A 3 65.97 7.74 -21.61
N ARG A 4 64.92 7.14 -22.17
CA ARG A 4 64.36 7.59 -23.47
C ARG A 4 63.11 6.83 -23.87
N LYS A 5 62.21 7.61 -24.46
CA LYS A 5 60.77 7.43 -24.60
C LYS A 5 60.44 6.61 -25.85
N ARG A 6 59.39 5.79 -25.75
CA ARG A 6 58.76 5.11 -26.89
C ARG A 6 57.90 6.09 -27.72
N PRO A 7 57.71 5.86 -29.03
CA PRO A 7 56.96 6.73 -29.92
C PRO A 7 55.44 6.48 -29.85
N ARG A 8 54.65 7.56 -30.01
CA ARG A 8 53.18 7.55 -30.15
C ARG A 8 52.78 7.38 -31.63
N PRO A 9 51.64 6.73 -31.94
CA PRO A 9 50.91 7.00 -33.18
C PRO A 9 49.60 7.76 -32.95
N ARG A 10 49.50 8.86 -33.70
CA ARG A 10 48.38 9.51 -34.41
C ARG A 10 47.03 9.73 -33.70
N ARG A 11 46.76 11.02 -33.45
CA ARG A 11 45.43 11.63 -33.34
C ARG A 11 44.76 11.66 -34.72
N LEU A 12 43.46 11.37 -34.74
CA LEU A 12 42.54 11.68 -35.83
C LEU A 12 41.72 12.89 -35.38
N ASP A 13 41.84 14.00 -36.11
CA ASP A 13 40.87 15.10 -36.08
C ASP A 13 39.76 14.80 -37.09
N PRO A 14 38.49 15.08 -36.76
CA PRO A 14 37.46 15.28 -37.76
C PRO A 14 36.83 16.67 -37.62
N ASP A 15 37.28 17.61 -38.44
CA ASP A 15 36.48 18.76 -38.83
C ASP A 15 36.13 18.60 -40.31
N PHE A 16 34.85 18.40 -40.62
CA PHE A 16 34.16 19.08 -41.72
C PHE A 16 32.62 18.87 -41.61
N VAL A 17 31.96 19.94 -41.16
CA VAL A 17 30.71 20.55 -41.68
C VAL A 17 29.44 19.68 -41.78
N SER A 18 28.42 20.01 -40.98
CA SER A 18 27.16 20.61 -41.44
C SER A 18 26.24 20.98 -40.27
N SER A 19 26.02 22.28 -40.07
CA SER A 19 25.07 22.85 -39.12
C SER A 19 23.62 22.66 -39.59
N PRO A 20 22.63 22.50 -38.69
CA PRO A 20 21.21 22.43 -39.06
C PRO A 20 20.62 23.84 -39.31
N PRO A 21 19.61 23.96 -40.20
CA PRO A 21 19.00 25.25 -40.55
C PRO A 21 18.04 25.79 -39.45
N PRO A 22 17.79 27.10 -39.42
CA PRO A 22 17.00 27.76 -38.38
C PRO A 22 15.48 27.50 -38.51
N THR A 23 14.82 27.45 -37.35
CA THR A 23 13.37 27.26 -37.19
C THR A 23 12.58 28.54 -37.52
N PRO A 24 11.45 28.45 -38.24
CA PRO A 24 10.57 29.60 -38.48
C PRO A 24 9.61 29.85 -37.29
N PRO A 25 9.10 31.09 -37.13
CA PRO A 25 8.36 31.50 -35.93
C PRO A 25 6.94 30.95 -35.90
N ARG A 26 6.54 30.36 -34.76
CA ARG A 26 5.15 29.92 -34.50
C ARG A 26 4.22 31.13 -34.34
N LYS A 27 3.42 31.42 -35.36
CA LYS A 27 2.22 32.28 -35.31
C LYS A 27 1.09 31.55 -34.55
N ARG A 28 0.45 32.25 -33.61
CA ARG A 28 -0.82 31.83 -32.97
C ARG A 28 -1.96 31.81 -34.01
N PRO A 29 -2.77 30.74 -34.11
CA PRO A 29 -4.03 30.81 -34.82
C PRO A 29 -5.16 31.29 -33.89
N ARG A 30 -5.86 32.30 -34.38
CA ARG A 30 -7.09 32.88 -33.85
C ARG A 30 -8.26 31.98 -34.26
N LYS A 31 -9.24 31.90 -33.36
CA LYS A 31 -10.60 31.35 -33.46
C LYS A 31 -11.24 31.51 -34.86
N GLN A 32 -11.76 30.42 -35.43
CA GLN A 32 -12.85 30.46 -36.42
C GLN A 32 -13.83 29.32 -36.18
N ASP A 33 -15.11 29.70 -36.16
CA ASP A 33 -16.29 28.87 -35.99
C ASP A 33 -16.54 27.97 -37.21
N ALA A 34 -16.98 26.74 -36.96
CA ALA A 34 -17.62 25.91 -37.97
C ALA A 34 -18.76 25.13 -37.32
N GLU A 35 -19.98 25.54 -37.66
CA GLU A 35 -21.25 24.89 -37.34
C GLU A 35 -21.27 23.44 -37.82
N ARG A 36 -21.68 22.50 -36.95
CA ARG A 36 -22.17 21.19 -37.37
C ARG A 36 -23.59 20.97 -36.84
N LYS A 37 -24.53 20.99 -37.78
CA LYS A 37 -25.97 20.73 -37.66
C LYS A 37 -26.26 19.37 -37.00
N GLN A 38 -27.09 19.36 -35.97
CA GLN A 38 -27.81 18.17 -35.50
C GLN A 38 -29.20 18.06 -36.18
N PRO A 39 -29.71 16.86 -36.48
CA PRO A 39 -31.04 16.69 -37.06
C PRO A 39 -32.15 16.80 -36.01
N ARG A 40 -33.21 17.55 -36.37
CA ARG A 40 -34.45 17.76 -35.61
C ARG A 40 -35.43 16.60 -35.76
N ARG A 41 -36.20 16.32 -34.69
CA ARG A 41 -37.67 16.04 -34.66
C ARG A 41 -38.17 15.85 -33.22
N PRO A 42 -39.48 15.99 -32.92
CA PRO A 42 -40.37 17.12 -33.16
C PRO A 42 -40.94 17.70 -31.85
N ALA A 43 -41.58 18.87 -31.96
CA ALA A 43 -42.14 19.64 -30.86
C ALA A 43 -43.43 19.04 -30.25
N ALA A 44 -43.58 19.15 -28.93
CA ALA A 44 -44.87 19.00 -28.25
C ALA A 44 -45.03 20.03 -27.10
N ALA A 45 -46.03 20.89 -27.28
CA ALA A 45 -46.90 21.61 -26.34
C ALA A 45 -46.34 22.26 -25.04
N LYS A 46 -46.51 23.58 -24.97
CA LYS A 46 -46.48 24.42 -23.77
C LYS A 46 -47.54 23.97 -22.74
N ARG A 47 -47.15 23.87 -21.45
CA ARG A 47 -48.07 24.00 -20.30
C ARG A 47 -47.42 24.85 -19.19
N GLN A 48 -48.18 25.81 -18.69
CA GLN A 48 -47.87 26.69 -17.54
C GLN A 48 -48.02 25.94 -16.18
N PRO A 49 -47.52 26.49 -15.06
CA PRO A 49 -47.13 25.72 -13.88
C PRO A 49 -48.19 25.71 -12.74
N ALA A 50 -48.26 24.60 -11.98
CA ALA A 50 -48.84 24.52 -10.62
C ALA A 50 -48.47 23.17 -9.94
N PRO A 51 -48.70 22.96 -8.63
CA PRO A 51 -47.81 23.27 -7.51
C PRO A 51 -47.14 22.04 -6.86
N SER A 52 -46.09 22.26 -6.07
CA SER A 52 -45.30 21.22 -5.40
C SER A 52 -46.06 20.51 -4.26
N LYS A 53 -46.07 19.17 -4.27
CA LYS A 53 -46.37 18.34 -3.09
C LYS A 53 -45.19 17.41 -2.80
N ARG A 54 -44.48 17.65 -1.68
CA ARG A 54 -43.47 16.74 -1.13
C ARG A 54 -44.15 15.53 -0.48
N ALA A 55 -43.81 14.32 -0.95
CA ALA A 55 -44.12 13.08 -0.27
C ALA A 55 -43.22 12.89 0.97
N ARG A 56 -43.81 12.51 2.11
CA ARG A 56 -43.10 12.19 3.36
C ARG A 56 -42.69 10.72 3.34
N CYS A 57 -41.43 10.43 3.68
CA CYS A 57 -40.97 9.07 3.97
C CYS A 57 -41.33 8.71 5.42
N ALA A 58 -41.93 7.54 5.61
CA ALA A 58 -42.31 7.00 6.92
C ALA A 58 -41.07 6.53 7.70
N GLN A 59 -41.01 6.85 9.00
CA GLN A 59 -40.04 6.28 9.93
C GLN A 59 -40.66 5.07 10.63
N GLN A 60 -40.10 3.88 10.40
CA GLN A 60 -40.24 2.73 11.29
C GLN A 60 -38.88 2.51 11.98
N GLY A 61 -38.89 2.63 13.30
CA GLY A 61 -37.72 2.47 14.15
C GLY A 61 -37.48 1.01 14.53
N ILE A 62 -36.20 0.64 14.61
CA ILE A 62 -35.72 -0.54 15.34
C ILE A 62 -34.82 0.02 16.44
N GLY A 63 -35.17 -0.25 17.70
CA GLY A 63 -34.60 0.37 18.89
C GLY A 63 -33.23 -0.19 19.29
N SER A 64 -32.41 0.68 19.90
CA SER A 64 -31.18 0.33 20.60
C SER A 64 -31.43 0.34 22.12
N PRO A 65 -30.96 -0.65 22.90
CA PRO A 65 -31.32 -0.81 24.29
C PRO A 65 -30.31 -0.10 25.20
N VAL A 66 -30.52 1.18 25.49
CA VAL A 66 -29.89 1.83 26.65
C VAL A 66 -30.95 2.71 27.32
N ALA A 67 -31.40 2.28 28.48
CA ALA A 67 -32.36 3.02 29.30
C ALA A 67 -31.72 4.29 29.84
N GLY A 68 -32.39 5.44 29.67
CA GLY A 68 -32.04 6.65 30.45
C GLY A 68 -32.08 8.00 29.77
N LEU A 69 -32.42 8.13 28.48
CA LEU A 69 -32.58 9.45 27.85
C LEU A 69 -33.90 9.54 27.06
N GLN A 70 -34.77 10.45 27.49
CA GLN A 70 -36.04 10.77 26.83
C GLN A 70 -35.78 11.32 25.41
N PRO A 71 -36.55 10.91 24.38
CA PRO A 71 -36.39 11.44 23.03
C PRO A 71 -36.81 12.91 22.98
N SER A 72 -35.88 13.79 22.63
CA SER A 72 -36.19 15.21 22.41
C SER A 72 -37.04 15.35 21.14
N ARG A 73 -38.32 15.65 21.31
CA ARG A 73 -39.25 15.97 20.22
C ARG A 73 -38.84 17.28 19.55
N CYS A 74 -38.53 17.21 18.25
CA CYS A 74 -38.24 18.38 17.44
C CYS A 74 -39.55 19.14 17.14
N CYS A 75 -39.91 20.09 18.00
CA CYS A 75 -41.02 21.01 17.76
C CYS A 75 -40.56 22.13 16.82
N ARG A 76 -41.27 22.30 15.69
CA ARG A 76 -41.21 23.52 14.88
C ARG A 76 -41.82 24.66 15.68
N ILE A 77 -41.00 25.55 16.22
CA ILE A 77 -41.45 26.81 16.80
C ILE A 77 -41.14 27.94 15.81
N VAL A 78 -42.21 28.60 15.37
CA VAL A 78 -42.18 29.86 14.63
C VAL A 78 -41.58 30.93 15.54
N ALA A 79 -40.59 31.66 15.05
CA ALA A 79 -39.88 32.68 15.81
C ALA A 79 -40.81 33.84 16.23
N PRO A 80 -40.83 34.25 17.52
CA PRO A 80 -41.22 35.60 17.88
C PRO A 80 -40.00 36.51 17.78
N LEU A 81 -40.11 37.56 16.97
CA LEU A 81 -39.20 38.70 17.03
C LEU A 81 -39.41 39.41 18.37
N SER A 82 -38.46 39.25 19.30
CA SER A 82 -38.40 40.05 20.52
C SER A 82 -36.95 40.29 20.89
N ARG A 83 -36.50 41.54 20.78
CA ARG A 83 -35.21 42.00 21.27
C ARG A 83 -35.20 41.90 22.79
N VAL A 84 -34.55 40.87 23.31
CA VAL A 84 -34.13 40.80 24.71
C VAL A 84 -32.62 40.83 24.72
N SER A 85 -32.07 41.87 25.33
CA SER A 85 -30.64 42.05 25.59
C SER A 85 -30.15 40.94 26.51
N PHE A 86 -29.55 39.90 25.91
CA PHE A 86 -28.77 38.93 26.66
C PHE A 86 -27.48 39.59 27.12
N ILE A 87 -27.37 39.83 28.42
CA ILE A 87 -26.08 40.02 29.09
C ILE A 87 -25.24 38.79 28.75
N PRO A 88 -24.07 38.92 28.10
CA PRO A 88 -23.23 37.78 27.82
C PRO A 88 -22.66 37.34 29.16
N ARG A 89 -23.24 36.29 29.77
CA ARG A 89 -22.42 35.43 30.63
C ARG A 89 -21.26 35.00 29.75
N SER A 90 -20.06 35.43 30.12
CA SER A 90 -18.80 34.92 29.58
C SER A 90 -18.90 33.40 29.62
N ARG A 91 -19.29 32.78 28.50
CA ARG A 91 -18.93 31.40 28.24
C ARG A 91 -17.43 31.50 28.13
N VAL A 92 -16.72 30.94 29.11
CA VAL A 92 -15.31 30.61 28.94
C VAL A 92 -15.21 30.03 27.53
N PRO A 93 -14.44 30.64 26.60
CA PRO A 93 -14.28 30.09 25.28
C PRO A 93 -13.89 28.64 25.48
N PHE A 94 -14.61 27.71 24.85
CA PHE A 94 -14.13 26.33 24.78
C PHE A 94 -12.66 26.43 24.36
N ASN A 95 -11.76 26.05 25.26
CA ASN A 95 -10.36 26.46 25.13
C ASN A 95 -9.74 25.56 24.06
N TRP A 96 -9.73 26.01 22.81
CA TRP A 96 -9.07 25.37 21.65
C TRP A 96 -7.53 25.26 21.81
N TYR A 97 -7.01 25.51 23.02
CA TYR A 97 -5.66 25.98 23.30
C TYR A 97 -4.71 24.95 23.92
N GLU A 98 -5.05 23.67 23.94
CA GLU A 98 -3.96 22.69 23.85
C GLU A 98 -4.01 22.04 22.47
N PRO A 99 -3.39 22.70 21.45
CA PRO A 99 -3.03 22.05 20.19
C PRO A 99 -2.49 20.64 20.43
N ASP A 100 -1.73 20.46 21.52
CA ASP A 100 -1.15 19.20 21.95
C ASP A 100 -2.21 18.10 22.19
N ILE A 101 -3.28 18.35 22.95
CA ILE A 101 -4.29 17.32 23.24
C ILE A 101 -4.96 16.85 21.94
N TRP A 102 -5.33 17.76 21.05
CA TRP A 102 -5.97 17.39 19.80
C TRP A 102 -5.02 16.74 18.81
N THR A 103 -3.73 17.13 18.81
CA THR A 103 -2.69 16.42 18.07
C THR A 103 -2.55 14.99 18.58
N GLU A 104 -2.54 14.77 19.90
CA GLU A 104 -2.53 13.41 20.47
C GLU A 104 -3.81 12.63 20.14
N VAL A 105 -4.99 13.22 20.28
CA VAL A 105 -6.25 12.56 19.89
C VAL A 105 -6.23 12.16 18.41
N ALA A 106 -5.78 13.06 17.53
CA ALA A 106 -5.71 12.80 16.10
C ALA A 106 -4.78 11.62 15.77
N LYS A 107 -3.65 11.46 16.47
CA LYS A 107 -2.76 10.30 16.30
C LYS A 107 -3.47 8.95 16.53
N HIS A 108 -4.58 8.91 17.25
CA HIS A 108 -5.36 7.70 17.50
C HIS A 108 -6.60 7.51 16.60
N LEU A 109 -6.88 8.45 15.70
CA LEU A 109 -7.98 8.34 14.73
C LEU A 109 -7.55 7.62 13.45
N HIS A 110 -8.43 6.83 12.85
CA HIS A 110 -8.21 6.22 11.53
C HIS A 110 -8.20 7.28 10.43
N GLY A 111 -7.56 6.99 9.30
CA GLY A 111 -7.45 7.92 8.17
C GLY A 111 -8.78 8.52 7.71
N ALA A 112 -9.83 7.70 7.61
CA ALA A 112 -11.16 8.17 7.24
C ALA A 112 -11.74 9.18 8.25
N ASP A 113 -11.51 8.96 9.54
CA ASP A 113 -11.99 9.84 10.60
C ASP A 113 -11.16 11.12 10.70
N LEU A 114 -9.86 11.08 10.40
CA LEU A 114 -9.02 12.26 10.22
C LEU A 114 -9.56 13.14 9.08
N LEU A 115 -9.91 12.55 7.93
CA LEU A 115 -10.51 13.30 6.82
C LEU A 115 -11.86 13.91 7.21
N ARG A 116 -12.72 13.17 7.91
CA ARG A 116 -13.99 13.69 8.44
C ARG A 116 -13.77 14.83 9.41
N LEU A 117 -12.82 14.70 10.33
CA LEU A 117 -12.44 15.74 11.29
C LEU A 117 -11.98 17.01 10.58
N SER A 118 -11.15 16.87 9.53
CA SER A 118 -10.66 18.00 8.72
C SER A 118 -11.80 18.81 8.06
N ALA A 119 -12.92 18.16 7.76
CA ALA A 119 -14.07 18.79 7.11
C ALA A 119 -14.98 19.55 8.09
N THR A 120 -14.77 19.41 9.41
CA THR A 120 -15.66 20.03 10.42
C THR A 120 -15.41 21.52 10.61
N CYS A 121 -14.14 21.97 10.59
CA CYS A 121 -13.78 23.38 10.69
C CYS A 121 -12.35 23.66 10.18
N LEU A 122 -12.06 24.94 9.88
CA LEU A 122 -10.75 25.38 9.38
C LEU A 122 -9.60 25.08 10.36
N TRP A 123 -9.89 25.05 11.66
CA TRP A 123 -8.87 24.75 12.68
C TRP A 123 -8.40 23.30 12.58
N PHE A 124 -9.33 22.32 12.54
CA PHE A 124 -8.98 20.91 12.34
C PHE A 124 -8.34 20.66 10.98
N PHE A 125 -8.77 21.36 9.93
CA PHE A 125 -8.11 21.31 8.64
C PHE A 125 -6.62 21.71 8.72
N ARG A 126 -6.29 22.75 9.51
CA ARG A 126 -4.91 23.22 9.73
C ARG A 126 -4.13 22.28 10.67
N LEU A 127 -4.77 21.77 11.73
CA LEU A 127 -4.17 20.78 12.63
C LEU A 127 -3.67 19.57 11.85
N LEU A 128 -4.50 19.05 10.93
CA LEU A 128 -4.17 17.87 10.12
C LEU A 128 -3.19 18.16 8.97
N TYR A 129 -2.65 19.38 8.90
CA TYR A 129 -1.45 19.67 8.12
C TYR A 129 -0.16 19.26 8.86
N GLU A 130 -0.24 18.99 10.17
CA GLU A 130 0.87 18.50 10.97
C GLU A 130 1.26 17.08 10.55
N ASP A 131 2.44 16.95 9.95
CA ASP A 131 2.91 15.69 9.35
C ASP A 131 3.23 14.62 10.42
N SER A 132 3.42 15.02 11.69
CA SER A 132 3.64 14.11 12.82
C SER A 132 2.42 13.21 13.09
N ILE A 133 1.21 13.74 12.91
CA ILE A 133 -0.06 13.01 13.06
C ILE A 133 -0.10 11.87 12.05
N TRP A 134 0.21 12.18 10.78
CA TRP A 134 0.21 11.20 9.70
C TRP A 134 1.33 10.18 9.83
N ARG A 135 2.51 10.58 10.33
CA ARG A 135 3.58 9.63 10.67
C ARG A 135 3.08 8.61 11.69
N TYR A 136 2.45 9.08 12.77
CA TYR A 136 1.98 8.19 13.82
C TYR A 136 0.86 7.29 13.31
N ALA A 137 -0.13 7.84 12.60
CA ALA A 137 -1.20 7.07 11.99
C ALA A 137 -0.64 5.98 11.04
N PHE A 138 0.38 6.33 10.24
CA PHE A 138 1.05 5.40 9.33
C PHE A 138 1.70 4.23 10.07
N LEU A 139 2.49 4.51 11.11
CA LEU A 139 3.15 3.47 11.90
C LEU A 139 2.13 2.61 12.65
N ARG A 140 1.11 3.23 13.25
CA ARG A 140 0.02 2.54 13.96
C ARG A 140 -0.75 1.59 13.04
N ASP A 141 -1.18 2.07 11.87
CA ASP A 141 -2.01 1.28 10.95
C ASP A 141 -1.22 0.16 10.25
N LEU A 142 0.11 0.27 10.22
CA LEU A 142 1.01 -0.83 9.85
C LEU A 142 1.38 -1.74 11.03
N SER A 143 0.84 -1.46 12.23
CA SER A 143 1.17 -2.16 13.47
C SER A 143 2.68 -2.18 13.78
N LEU A 144 3.38 -1.12 13.38
CA LEU A 144 4.78 -0.86 13.67
C LEU A 144 4.94 -0.18 15.02
N HIS A 145 4.58 -0.90 16.08
CA HIS A 145 4.80 -0.51 17.46
C HIS A 145 5.64 -1.57 18.15
N THR A 146 6.60 -1.14 18.96
CA THR A 146 7.42 -2.05 19.75
C THR A 146 7.83 -1.39 21.04
N ASN A 147 7.80 -2.16 22.13
CA ASN A 147 8.35 -1.75 23.41
C ASN A 147 9.80 -2.20 23.58
N ASP A 148 10.37 -2.91 22.60
CA ASP A 148 11.76 -3.34 22.64
C ASP A 148 12.69 -2.14 22.34
N PRO A 149 13.54 -1.71 23.31
CA PRO A 149 14.45 -0.58 23.13
C PRO A 149 15.40 -0.73 21.94
N LYS A 150 15.78 -1.96 21.56
CA LYS A 150 16.62 -2.23 20.39
C LYS A 150 15.86 -1.98 19.09
N MET A 151 14.57 -2.30 19.07
CA MET A 151 13.70 -2.14 17.89
C MET A 151 13.10 -0.72 17.81
N LEU A 152 12.99 0.00 18.92
CA LEU A 152 12.58 1.42 18.93
C LEU A 152 13.53 2.29 18.11
N ARG A 153 14.82 1.94 18.04
CA ARG A 153 15.79 2.62 17.17
C ARG A 153 15.47 2.42 15.68
N LEU A 154 14.95 1.25 15.30
CA LEU A 154 14.52 0.98 13.92
C LEU A 154 13.31 1.83 13.53
N LEU A 155 12.45 2.18 14.49
CA LEU A 155 11.30 3.06 14.30
C LEU A 155 11.65 4.55 14.22
N GLN A 156 12.92 4.93 14.44
CA GLN A 156 13.45 6.24 14.07
C GLN A 156 13.68 6.30 12.55
N VAL A 157 12.62 6.02 11.80
CA VAL A 157 12.65 6.05 10.35
C VAL A 157 12.87 7.51 9.92
N PRO A 158 13.87 7.78 9.06
CA PRO A 158 14.05 9.08 8.46
C PRO A 158 12.74 9.56 7.82
N ARG A 159 12.56 10.88 7.69
CA ARG A 159 11.42 11.38 6.90
C ARG A 159 11.45 10.73 5.52
N PRO A 160 10.28 10.37 4.95
CA PRO A 160 10.20 9.85 3.60
C PRO A 160 10.88 10.81 2.62
N PHE A 161 11.39 10.28 1.52
CA PHE A 161 12.11 11.02 0.49
C PHE A 161 11.33 12.24 -0.01
N HIS A 162 10.01 12.11 -0.18
CA HIS A 162 9.12 13.20 -0.57
C HIS A 162 8.67 14.12 0.58
N ARG A 163 9.19 13.90 1.79
CA ARG A 163 8.98 14.72 3.00
C ARG A 163 7.53 14.94 3.44
N SER A 164 6.59 14.07 3.04
CA SER A 164 5.20 14.13 3.48
C SER A 164 4.67 12.75 3.88
N TRP A 165 4.53 12.53 5.18
CA TRP A 165 3.82 11.37 5.73
C TRP A 165 2.34 11.39 5.37
N ARG A 166 1.72 12.58 5.27
CA ARG A 166 0.34 12.70 4.80
C ARG A 166 0.13 12.13 3.40
N LEU A 167 0.99 12.50 2.45
CA LEU A 167 0.90 11.99 1.08
C LEU A 167 1.21 10.49 1.03
N LEU A 168 2.20 10.04 1.79
CA LEU A 168 2.56 8.63 1.88
C LEU A 168 1.42 7.80 2.48
N TYR A 169 0.77 8.28 3.52
CA TYR A 169 -0.41 7.63 4.10
C TYR A 169 -1.57 7.60 3.11
N ALA A 170 -1.87 8.74 2.48
CA ALA A 170 -2.96 8.82 1.52
C ALA A 170 -2.75 7.83 0.36
N THR A 171 -1.55 7.77 -0.21
CA THR A 171 -1.22 6.82 -1.27
C THR A 171 -1.27 5.39 -0.74
N ALA A 172 -0.42 5.00 0.23
CA ALA A 172 -0.35 3.61 0.70
C ALA A 172 -1.66 2.99 1.20
N PHE A 173 -2.68 3.79 1.53
CA PHE A 173 -3.99 3.37 2.03
C PHE A 173 -5.19 3.80 1.15
N ASP A 174 -4.99 4.24 -0.11
CA ASP A 174 -6.10 4.62 -1.01
C ASP A 174 -6.79 3.43 -1.72
N ASP A 175 -6.48 2.20 -1.31
CA ASP A 175 -6.95 0.93 -1.91
C ASP A 175 -6.60 0.74 -3.41
N THR A 176 -5.86 1.67 -4.04
CA THR A 176 -5.51 1.60 -5.48
C THR A 176 -4.28 0.75 -5.77
N HIS A 177 -3.61 0.25 -4.73
CA HIS A 177 -2.28 -0.33 -4.83
C HIS A 177 -2.22 -1.86 -4.71
N ALA A 178 -3.32 -2.55 -4.45
CA ALA A 178 -3.33 -4.00 -4.43
C ALA A 178 -3.13 -4.56 -5.85
N TYR A 179 -2.79 -5.85 -5.94
CA TYR A 179 -2.64 -6.62 -7.19
C TYR A 179 -3.76 -6.34 -8.22
N CYS A 180 -4.94 -5.92 -7.72
CA CYS A 180 -6.08 -5.34 -8.42
C CYS A 180 -5.74 -4.40 -9.60
N PHE A 181 -4.71 -3.56 -9.52
CA PHE A 181 -4.50 -2.53 -10.56
C PHE A 181 -4.16 -3.11 -11.94
N ARG A 182 -3.50 -4.27 -12.00
CA ARG A 182 -3.07 -4.88 -13.28
C ARG A 182 -4.07 -5.89 -13.83
N GLN A 183 -4.79 -6.58 -12.95
CA GLN A 183 -5.70 -7.67 -13.33
C GLN A 183 -6.93 -7.67 -12.40
N PRO A 184 -7.74 -6.59 -12.41
CA PRO A 184 -8.88 -6.46 -11.51
C PRO A 184 -9.90 -7.60 -11.71
N GLU A 185 -9.98 -8.16 -12.92
CA GLU A 185 -10.88 -9.27 -13.26
C GLU A 185 -10.47 -10.60 -12.63
N LYS A 186 -9.19 -10.74 -12.26
CA LYS A 186 -8.64 -11.95 -11.63
C LYS A 186 -8.55 -11.84 -10.12
N HIS A 187 -8.63 -10.63 -9.58
CA HIS A 187 -8.53 -10.42 -8.14
C HIS A 187 -9.78 -10.93 -7.42
N ILE A 188 -9.61 -11.67 -6.32
CA ILE A 188 -10.70 -12.23 -5.51
C ILE A 188 -10.84 -11.43 -4.22
N GLU A 189 -9.78 -11.41 -3.41
CA GLU A 189 -9.75 -10.75 -2.11
C GLU A 189 -8.33 -10.37 -1.75
N TRP A 190 -8.17 -9.36 -0.89
CA TRP A 190 -6.89 -8.98 -0.34
C TRP A 190 -7.06 -8.51 1.10
N PHE A 191 -5.97 -8.55 1.85
CA PHE A 191 -5.87 -7.80 3.09
C PHE A 191 -4.42 -7.39 3.35
N ARG A 192 -4.25 -6.27 4.04
CA ARG A 192 -2.95 -5.85 4.55
C ARG A 192 -2.55 -6.70 5.75
N ILE A 193 -1.37 -7.32 5.68
CA ILE A 193 -0.84 -8.09 6.82
C ILE A 193 -0.29 -7.12 7.87
N GLY A 194 0.47 -6.11 7.45
CA GLY A 194 1.11 -5.14 8.32
C GLY A 194 2.36 -4.55 7.67
N GLY A 195 3.21 -3.91 8.48
CA GLY A 195 4.53 -3.46 8.04
C GLY A 195 5.67 -4.14 8.79
N PHE A 196 6.86 -4.07 8.20
CA PHE A 196 8.12 -4.46 8.84
C PHE A 196 9.23 -3.50 8.40
N LEU A 197 10.36 -3.52 9.11
CA LEU A 197 11.47 -2.60 8.94
C LEU A 197 12.69 -3.32 8.36
N MET A 198 13.31 -2.67 7.40
CA MET A 198 14.60 -3.02 6.84
C MET A 198 15.59 -1.94 7.20
N ASP A 199 16.52 -2.21 8.10
CA ASP A 199 17.69 -1.38 8.38
C ASP A 199 18.96 -1.94 7.73
N THR A 200 18.91 -3.21 7.33
CA THR A 200 19.96 -3.91 6.59
C THR A 200 19.52 -4.11 5.13
N PRO A 201 20.47 -4.21 4.18
CA PRO A 201 20.14 -4.43 2.78
C PRO A 201 19.91 -5.92 2.45
N LYS A 202 19.70 -6.78 3.45
CA LYS A 202 19.62 -8.24 3.30
C LYS A 202 18.22 -8.77 3.65
N LEU A 203 17.53 -9.30 2.66
CA LEU A 203 16.16 -9.80 2.78
C LEU A 203 16.13 -11.30 2.47
N LEU A 204 15.60 -12.11 3.38
CA LEU A 204 15.38 -13.53 3.15
C LEU A 204 13.92 -13.77 2.74
N LEU A 205 13.73 -14.47 1.62
CA LEU A 205 12.43 -14.93 1.15
C LEU A 205 12.37 -16.44 1.26
N THR A 206 11.23 -16.99 1.67
CA THR A 206 11.03 -18.44 1.75
C THR A 206 9.58 -18.83 1.47
N ALA A 207 9.40 -19.96 0.81
CA ALA A 207 8.11 -20.64 0.62
C ALA A 207 7.83 -21.69 1.72
N LYS A 208 8.64 -21.72 2.78
CA LYS A 208 8.51 -22.64 3.91
C LYS A 208 8.85 -21.93 5.22
N LEU A 209 8.05 -22.14 6.26
CA LEU A 209 8.33 -21.60 7.61
C LEU A 209 9.39 -22.40 8.36
N ALA A 210 9.46 -23.71 8.10
CA ALA A 210 10.52 -24.55 8.62
C ALA A 210 11.80 -24.28 7.81
N LEU A 211 12.63 -23.38 8.33
CA LEU A 211 13.90 -23.05 7.70
C LEU A 211 14.91 -24.18 7.94
N PRO A 212 15.61 -24.65 6.89
CA PRO A 212 16.70 -25.60 7.06
C PRO A 212 17.84 -25.00 7.92
N PRO A 213 18.63 -25.84 8.61
CA PRO A 213 19.75 -25.38 9.44
C PRO A 213 20.84 -24.69 8.59
N TRP A 214 20.99 -25.10 7.34
CA TRP A 214 21.82 -24.43 6.33
C TRP A 214 20.98 -23.34 5.67
N ARG A 215 21.47 -22.09 5.66
CA ARG A 215 20.75 -20.94 5.08
C ARG A 215 21.13 -20.76 3.61
N PRO A 216 20.27 -20.12 2.79
CA PRO A 216 20.61 -19.82 1.40
C PRO A 216 21.95 -19.09 1.32
N ILE A 217 22.85 -19.62 0.49
CA ILE A 217 24.19 -19.07 0.27
C ILE A 217 24.09 -18.03 -0.86
N LEU A 218 24.78 -16.91 -0.71
CA LEU A 218 24.69 -15.78 -1.65
C LEU A 218 25.30 -16.09 -3.03
N ASP A 219 26.29 -16.98 -3.06
CA ASP A 219 27.24 -17.10 -4.18
C ASP A 219 26.65 -17.80 -5.41
N ASP A 220 25.65 -18.68 -5.24
CA ASP A 220 25.05 -19.45 -6.33
C ASP A 220 23.91 -18.71 -7.05
N GLY A 221 23.60 -17.47 -6.64
CA GLY A 221 22.48 -16.71 -7.17
C GLY A 221 21.10 -17.20 -6.66
N PRO A 222 20.06 -16.35 -6.81
CA PRO A 222 18.75 -16.64 -6.22
C PRO A 222 18.06 -17.85 -6.85
N GLU A 223 18.20 -18.06 -8.16
CA GLU A 223 17.50 -19.12 -8.89
C GLU A 223 17.87 -20.53 -8.38
N ILE A 224 19.16 -20.79 -8.18
CA ILE A 224 19.66 -22.08 -7.67
C ILE A 224 19.18 -22.31 -6.24
N SER A 225 19.31 -21.30 -5.37
CA SER A 225 18.85 -21.36 -3.98
C SER A 225 17.34 -21.61 -3.90
N ILE A 226 16.55 -20.94 -4.75
CA ILE A 226 15.09 -21.14 -4.83
C ILE A 226 14.77 -22.55 -5.28
N GLY A 227 15.37 -23.03 -6.37
CA GLY A 227 15.11 -24.36 -6.89
C GLY A 227 15.34 -25.45 -5.84
N PHE A 228 16.49 -25.37 -5.15
CA PHE A 228 16.89 -26.37 -4.17
C PHE A 228 16.16 -26.25 -2.82
N MET A 229 16.03 -25.04 -2.27
CA MET A 229 15.57 -24.83 -0.89
C MET A 229 14.15 -24.28 -0.79
N GLY A 230 13.63 -23.68 -1.86
CA GLY A 230 12.43 -22.86 -1.79
C GLY A 230 12.65 -21.56 -1.02
N ALA A 231 13.89 -21.04 -1.03
CA ALA A 231 14.25 -19.81 -0.35
C ALA A 231 15.42 -19.10 -1.05
N CYS A 232 15.50 -17.78 -0.93
CA CYS A 232 16.66 -17.00 -1.39
C CYS A 232 16.97 -15.83 -0.47
N LEU A 233 18.27 -15.50 -0.40
CA LEU A 233 18.76 -14.31 0.25
C LEU A 233 19.03 -13.24 -0.81
N LEU A 234 18.33 -12.12 -0.73
CA LEU A 234 18.52 -10.97 -1.61
C LEU A 234 19.34 -9.90 -0.91
N THR A 235 20.28 -9.31 -1.65
CA THR A 235 21.05 -8.12 -1.22
C THR A 235 20.63 -6.88 -1.98
N ASN A 236 21.14 -5.72 -1.56
CA ASN A 236 20.81 -4.41 -2.12
C ASN A 236 19.31 -4.07 -1.96
N VAL A 237 18.71 -4.52 -0.87
CA VAL A 237 17.32 -4.18 -0.52
C VAL A 237 17.26 -2.77 0.05
N ARG A 238 16.27 -1.99 -0.36
CA ARG A 238 16.11 -0.62 0.12
C ARG A 238 15.77 -0.60 1.63
N PRO A 239 16.56 0.09 2.46
CA PRO A 239 16.22 0.29 3.86
C PRO A 239 14.98 1.19 4.03
N GLY A 240 14.22 0.97 5.10
CA GLY A 240 13.04 1.74 5.47
C GLY A 240 11.87 0.85 5.85
N ILE A 241 10.67 1.41 5.80
CA ILE A 241 9.43 0.70 6.09
C ILE A 241 9.00 -0.07 4.85
N TRP A 242 8.67 -1.34 5.05
CA TRP A 242 8.05 -2.20 4.06
C TRP A 242 6.62 -2.54 4.48
N ILE A 243 5.72 -2.55 3.51
CA ILE A 243 4.30 -2.88 3.68
C ILE A 243 4.06 -4.23 3.04
N ALA A 244 3.40 -5.13 3.77
CA ALA A 244 3.09 -6.47 3.31
C ALA A 244 1.59 -6.66 3.13
N ASP A 245 1.20 -7.13 1.94
CA ASP A 245 -0.18 -7.37 1.56
C ASP A 245 -0.34 -8.83 1.10
N MET A 246 -1.44 -9.47 1.50
CA MET A 246 -1.89 -10.75 0.95
C MET A 246 -2.90 -10.48 -0.15
N ASN A 247 -2.72 -11.10 -1.32
CA ASN A 247 -3.72 -11.09 -2.38
C ASN A 247 -4.08 -12.52 -2.77
N MET A 248 -5.37 -12.75 -2.99
CA MET A 248 -5.92 -13.98 -3.54
C MET A 248 -6.42 -13.70 -4.95
N VAL A 249 -5.93 -14.48 -5.91
CA VAL A 249 -6.21 -14.23 -7.33
C VAL A 249 -6.61 -15.54 -8.01
N ARG A 250 -7.44 -15.44 -9.05
CA ARG A 250 -7.79 -16.58 -9.91
C ARG A 250 -6.54 -17.07 -10.64
N CYS A 251 -6.47 -18.37 -10.91
CA CYS A 251 -5.41 -18.99 -11.69
C CYS A 251 -5.06 -18.13 -12.93
N PRO A 252 -3.83 -17.59 -13.05
CA PRO A 252 -3.49 -16.72 -14.17
C PRO A 252 -3.32 -17.49 -15.48
N VAL A 253 -3.07 -18.80 -15.41
CA VAL A 253 -2.86 -19.72 -16.54
C VAL A 253 -4.18 -20.22 -17.12
N CYS A 254 -5.23 -20.30 -16.30
CA CYS A 254 -6.48 -20.95 -16.61
C CYS A 254 -7.59 -19.91 -16.81
N ASN A 255 -7.95 -19.55 -18.04
CA ASN A 255 -9.16 -18.75 -18.31
C ASN A 255 -10.46 -19.60 -18.28
N LEU A 256 -10.38 -20.85 -17.80
CA LEU A 256 -11.52 -21.75 -17.74
C LEU A 256 -12.31 -21.47 -16.46
N ASN A 257 -13.62 -21.18 -16.62
CA ASN A 257 -14.58 -21.04 -15.52
C ASN A 257 -14.68 -22.28 -14.59
N LYS A 258 -14.01 -23.37 -14.94
CA LYS A 258 -13.93 -24.63 -14.17
C LYS A 258 -12.62 -24.80 -13.39
N CYS A 259 -11.66 -23.88 -13.52
CA CYS A 259 -10.46 -23.94 -12.70
C CYS A 259 -10.79 -23.42 -11.30
N GLU A 260 -10.84 -24.34 -10.32
CA GLU A 260 -10.93 -23.98 -8.90
C GLU A 260 -9.62 -23.36 -8.36
N GLY A 261 -8.56 -23.34 -9.17
CA GLY A 261 -7.23 -22.90 -8.78
C GLY A 261 -7.23 -21.43 -8.35
N THR A 262 -7.08 -21.20 -7.06
CA THR A 262 -6.72 -19.92 -6.48
C THR A 262 -5.21 -19.86 -6.30
N MET A 263 -4.63 -18.70 -6.55
CA MET A 263 -3.22 -18.41 -6.32
C MET A 263 -3.13 -17.39 -5.18
N GLN A 264 -2.24 -17.66 -4.25
CA GLN A 264 -1.93 -16.76 -3.14
C GLN A 264 -0.69 -15.96 -3.49
N VAL A 265 -0.71 -14.68 -3.14
CA VAL A 265 0.38 -13.75 -3.42
C VAL A 265 0.72 -13.01 -2.14
N LEU A 266 1.93 -13.24 -1.62
CA LEU A 266 2.54 -12.40 -0.60
C LEU A 266 3.37 -11.33 -1.30
N ASP A 267 2.88 -10.09 -1.26
CA ASP A 267 3.61 -8.92 -1.75
C ASP A 267 4.20 -8.17 -0.57
N ALA A 268 5.46 -7.75 -0.69
CA ALA A 268 6.08 -6.80 0.24
C ALA A 268 6.76 -5.67 -0.54
N ARG A 269 6.47 -4.42 -0.17
CA ARG A 269 6.88 -3.23 -0.91
C ARG A 269 7.45 -2.19 0.02
N HIS A 270 8.56 -1.56 -0.38
CA HIS A 270 9.04 -0.37 0.30
C HIS A 270 7.98 0.74 0.25
N CYS A 271 7.74 1.44 1.36
CA CYS A 271 6.64 2.39 1.47
C CYS A 271 6.73 3.55 0.46
N GLU A 272 7.93 3.97 0.08
CA GLU A 272 8.09 5.08 -0.86
C GLU A 272 7.74 4.68 -2.30
N LEU A 273 7.64 3.38 -2.59
CA LEU A 273 7.18 2.88 -3.88
C LEU A 273 5.79 3.42 -4.24
N TYR A 274 4.94 3.65 -3.24
CA TYR A 274 3.59 4.18 -3.41
C TYR A 274 3.55 5.65 -3.87
N LEU A 275 4.68 6.36 -3.77
CA LEU A 275 4.84 7.73 -4.24
C LEU A 275 5.39 7.81 -5.67
N GLU A 276 5.91 6.70 -6.20
CA GLU A 276 6.53 6.65 -7.53
C GLU A 276 5.46 6.52 -8.62
N ASN A 277 5.39 7.50 -9.52
CA ASN A 277 4.42 7.49 -10.63
C ASN A 277 4.56 6.23 -11.50
N LYS A 278 5.80 5.80 -11.76
CA LYS A 278 6.09 4.60 -12.57
C LYS A 278 5.61 3.30 -11.94
N PHE A 279 5.46 3.27 -10.62
CA PHE A 279 4.82 2.15 -9.94
C PHE A 279 3.30 2.23 -10.10
N ARG A 280 2.74 3.43 -9.88
CA ARG A 280 1.29 3.69 -9.93
C ARG A 280 0.69 3.55 -11.33
N ASP A 281 1.44 3.87 -12.37
CA ASP A 281 1.00 3.71 -13.77
C ASP A 281 1.27 2.31 -14.33
N GLY A 282 1.94 1.44 -13.56
CA GLY A 282 2.23 0.06 -13.94
C GLY A 282 3.52 -0.15 -14.75
N THR A 283 4.29 0.90 -15.03
CA THR A 283 5.53 0.82 -15.84
C THR A 283 6.63 -0.01 -15.19
N TRP A 284 6.73 -0.03 -13.86
CA TRP A 284 7.73 -0.86 -13.17
C TRP A 284 7.31 -2.32 -13.14
N GLU A 285 8.12 -3.22 -13.68
CA GLU A 285 7.81 -4.65 -13.75
C GLU A 285 8.59 -5.47 -12.73
N TYR A 286 8.05 -6.65 -12.43
CA TYR A 286 8.75 -7.63 -11.61
C TYR A 286 9.67 -8.48 -12.51
N GLU A 287 10.91 -8.67 -12.09
CA GLU A 287 11.81 -9.69 -12.62
C GLU A 287 11.55 -11.04 -11.92
N ASP A 288 11.66 -12.13 -12.67
CA ASP A 288 11.59 -13.48 -12.10
C ASP A 288 12.93 -13.85 -11.47
N LEU A 289 12.90 -14.34 -10.23
CA LEU A 289 14.08 -14.79 -9.51
C LEU A 289 14.25 -16.31 -9.56
N GLY A 290 13.19 -17.04 -9.91
CA GLY A 290 13.16 -18.50 -9.94
C GLY A 290 11.89 -19.08 -9.33
N SER A 291 11.79 -20.41 -9.41
CA SER A 291 10.64 -21.17 -8.92
C SER A 291 11.04 -22.42 -8.15
N HIS A 292 10.24 -22.75 -7.14
CA HIS A 292 10.40 -23.95 -6.33
C HIS A 292 9.14 -24.80 -6.44
N PHE A 293 9.33 -26.06 -6.80
CA PHE A 293 8.25 -27.02 -6.89
C PHE A 293 8.31 -27.99 -5.69
N SER A 294 7.19 -28.14 -5.01
CA SER A 294 7.01 -29.14 -3.96
C SER A 294 6.06 -30.23 -4.47
N ASN A 295 6.63 -31.41 -4.74
CA ASN A 295 5.94 -32.55 -5.37
C ASN A 295 5.11 -33.39 -4.38
N GLU A 296 5.12 -33.02 -3.11
CA GLU A 296 4.39 -33.74 -2.06
C GLU A 296 3.04 -33.08 -1.80
N LYS A 297 2.08 -33.88 -1.36
CA LYS A 297 0.79 -33.37 -0.87
C LYS A 297 1.05 -32.48 0.33
N LEU A 298 0.77 -31.19 0.18
CA LEU A 298 0.96 -30.23 1.26
C LEU A 298 -0.36 -29.92 1.94
N ASP A 299 -0.35 -29.99 3.27
CA ASP A 299 -1.47 -29.56 4.11
C ASP A 299 -1.60 -28.03 4.14
N THR A 300 -0.49 -27.32 3.94
CA THR A 300 -0.41 -25.86 4.08
C THR A 300 0.51 -25.24 3.03
N ALA A 301 0.07 -24.11 2.46
CA ALA A 301 0.95 -23.16 1.81
C ALA A 301 1.44 -22.17 2.86
N ALA A 302 2.72 -21.85 2.84
CA ALA A 302 3.25 -20.78 3.66
C ALA A 302 4.31 -19.99 2.89
N ALA A 303 4.41 -18.70 3.18
CA ALA A 303 5.45 -17.84 2.63
C ALA A 303 5.89 -16.88 3.71
N ALA A 304 7.17 -16.54 3.76
CA ALA A 304 7.69 -15.58 4.72
C ALA A 304 8.84 -14.76 4.16
N ILE A 305 8.96 -13.56 4.72
CA ILE A 305 9.95 -12.56 4.37
C ILE A 305 10.55 -12.06 5.69
N PHE A 306 11.88 -12.11 5.79
CA PHE A 306 12.61 -11.71 6.99
C PHE A 306 13.68 -10.68 6.65
N ASN A 307 13.87 -9.70 7.53
CA ASN A 307 15.16 -9.02 7.64
C ASN A 307 16.18 -10.04 8.15
N TYR A 308 17.11 -10.42 7.27
CA TYR A 308 17.95 -11.61 7.47
C TYR A 308 18.79 -11.52 8.74
N ASP A 309 19.31 -10.33 9.06
CA ASP A 309 20.18 -10.12 10.21
C ASP A 309 19.43 -10.24 11.56
N TYR A 310 18.10 -10.33 11.53
CA TYR A 310 17.24 -10.51 12.71
C TYR A 310 16.57 -11.88 12.80
N ILE A 311 16.90 -12.82 11.91
CA ILE A 311 16.21 -14.11 11.84
C ILE A 311 16.31 -14.95 13.12
N ASP A 312 17.42 -14.82 13.84
CA ASP A 312 17.68 -15.50 15.12
C ASP A 312 17.13 -14.72 16.33
N SER A 313 16.55 -13.54 16.09
CA SER A 313 16.00 -12.70 17.15
C SER A 313 14.77 -13.36 17.79
N PRO A 314 14.59 -13.23 19.12
CA PRO A 314 13.40 -13.72 19.82
C PRO A 314 12.08 -13.24 19.21
N CYS A 315 12.03 -12.04 18.60
CA CYS A 315 10.81 -11.52 17.99
C CYS A 315 10.33 -12.37 16.81
N VAL A 316 11.23 -13.02 16.07
CA VAL A 316 10.90 -13.83 14.89
C VAL A 316 10.46 -15.25 15.26
N LYS A 317 10.78 -15.72 16.47
CA LYS A 317 10.42 -17.08 16.93
C LYS A 317 8.92 -17.38 16.85
N ASN A 318 8.09 -16.36 17.08
CA ASN A 318 6.62 -16.50 16.98
C ASN A 318 6.15 -16.74 15.55
N ILE A 319 6.84 -16.18 14.55
CA ILE A 319 6.54 -16.43 13.13
C ILE A 319 6.95 -17.86 12.77
N LEU A 320 8.13 -18.30 13.19
CA LEU A 320 8.67 -19.64 12.89
C LEU A 320 7.91 -20.76 13.62
N ASN A 321 7.29 -20.46 14.77
CA ASN A 321 6.40 -21.38 15.46
C ASN A 321 5.03 -21.42 14.77
N SER A 322 4.94 -22.14 13.66
CA SER A 322 3.73 -22.32 12.86
C SER A 322 2.49 -22.67 13.70
N LYS A 323 2.65 -23.47 14.77
CA LYS A 323 1.55 -23.87 15.65
C LYS A 323 0.92 -22.73 16.46
N SER A 324 1.62 -21.62 16.69
CA SER A 324 1.10 -20.54 17.54
C SER A 324 0.16 -19.58 16.82
N TRP A 325 0.13 -19.60 15.49
CA TRP A 325 -0.64 -18.63 14.72
C TRP A 325 -1.29 -19.18 13.46
N ILE A 326 -0.87 -20.31 12.90
CA ILE A 326 -1.60 -20.94 11.78
C ILE A 326 -3.01 -21.32 12.26
N ARG A 327 -3.98 -21.20 11.36
CA ARG A 327 -5.37 -21.55 11.66
C ARG A 327 -5.52 -23.05 11.88
N ASP A 328 -6.63 -23.42 12.51
CA ASP A 328 -7.05 -24.81 12.56
C ASP A 328 -7.17 -25.39 11.15
N ARG A 329 -6.91 -26.70 10.98
CA ARG A 329 -6.85 -27.37 9.67
C ARG A 329 -8.15 -27.29 8.87
N THR A 330 -9.29 -27.03 9.51
CA THR A 330 -10.59 -26.94 8.81
C THR A 330 -10.81 -25.56 8.19
N ASN A 331 -10.06 -24.56 8.62
CA ASN A 331 -10.17 -23.20 8.13
C ASN A 331 -9.18 -22.95 6.99
N LEU A 332 -9.71 -22.90 5.77
CA LEU A 332 -8.94 -22.66 4.55
C LEU A 332 -8.59 -21.19 4.32
N LEU A 333 -9.07 -20.26 5.18
CA LEU A 333 -8.80 -18.85 4.98
C LEU A 333 -7.32 -18.52 5.26
N PRO A 334 -6.69 -17.70 4.41
CA PRO A 334 -5.35 -17.20 4.68
C PRO A 334 -5.26 -16.48 6.02
N LYS A 335 -4.08 -16.55 6.63
CA LYS A 335 -3.74 -15.78 7.82
C LYS A 335 -2.34 -15.21 7.67
N GLY A 336 -2.20 -13.93 7.98
CA GLY A 336 -0.92 -13.25 8.09
C GLY A 336 -0.44 -13.21 9.54
N CYS A 337 0.88 -13.24 9.73
CA CYS A 337 1.56 -12.94 10.98
C CYS A 337 2.75 -12.03 10.66
N PHE A 338 3.05 -11.08 11.54
CA PHE A 338 4.16 -10.17 11.33
C PHE A 338 4.78 -9.75 12.66
N THR A 339 5.98 -9.24 12.54
CA THR A 339 6.78 -8.62 13.61
C THR A 339 7.42 -7.37 13.00
N PRO A 340 8.05 -6.50 13.81
CA PRO A 340 8.74 -5.32 13.27
C PRO A 340 9.84 -5.62 12.24
N VAL A 341 10.28 -6.88 12.06
CA VAL A 341 11.41 -7.26 11.19
C VAL A 341 11.08 -8.43 10.25
N ALA A 342 9.85 -8.91 10.23
CA ALA A 342 9.47 -10.05 9.41
C ALA A 342 7.95 -10.14 9.22
N VAL A 343 7.55 -10.77 8.12
CA VAL A 343 6.16 -11.08 7.80
C VAL A 343 6.03 -12.50 7.27
N ALA A 344 4.92 -13.15 7.56
CA ALA A 344 4.57 -14.46 7.06
C ALA A 344 3.09 -14.55 6.72
N LEU A 345 2.81 -15.45 5.78
CA LEU A 345 1.49 -15.83 5.31
C LEU A 345 1.39 -17.35 5.41
N SER A 346 0.23 -17.84 5.83
CA SER A 346 -0.07 -19.26 5.77
C SER A 346 -1.54 -19.50 5.48
N SER A 347 -1.81 -20.56 4.73
CA SER A 347 -3.15 -21.01 4.39
C SER A 347 -3.19 -22.53 4.35
N ASN A 348 -4.23 -23.12 4.92
CA ASN A 348 -4.49 -24.54 4.76
C ASN A 348 -4.95 -24.83 3.32
N LEU A 349 -4.48 -25.93 2.76
CA LEU A 349 -4.73 -26.33 1.39
C LEU A 349 -5.78 -27.43 1.33
N LYS A 350 -6.58 -27.42 0.25
CA LYS A 350 -7.35 -28.60 -0.16
C LYS A 350 -6.38 -29.70 -0.63
N PRO A 351 -6.82 -30.97 -0.69
CA PRO A 351 -6.04 -32.03 -1.31
C PRO A 351 -5.50 -31.60 -2.69
N ASN A 352 -4.20 -31.77 -2.91
CA ASN A 352 -3.47 -31.27 -4.08
C ASN A 352 -2.38 -32.26 -4.49
N GLU A 353 -1.84 -32.08 -5.69
CA GLU A 353 -0.72 -32.87 -6.23
C GLU A 353 0.64 -32.16 -6.07
N GLY A 354 0.62 -30.95 -5.51
CA GLY A 354 1.82 -30.18 -5.21
C GLY A 354 1.57 -28.69 -5.19
N LEU A 355 2.63 -27.94 -4.89
CA LEU A 355 2.61 -26.48 -4.81
C LEU A 355 3.78 -25.90 -5.62
N LEU A 356 3.46 -25.02 -6.56
CA LEU A 356 4.45 -24.22 -7.27
C LEU A 356 4.58 -22.86 -6.59
N SER A 357 5.77 -22.56 -6.09
CA SER A 357 6.13 -21.25 -5.54
C SER A 357 7.03 -20.51 -6.52
N ARG A 358 6.69 -19.25 -6.86
CA ARG A 358 7.56 -18.37 -7.66
C ARG A 358 7.97 -17.15 -6.86
N PHE A 359 9.20 -16.72 -7.07
CA PHE A 359 9.81 -15.59 -6.38
C PHE A 359 10.14 -14.51 -7.39
N GLN A 360 9.74 -13.29 -7.08
CA GLN A 360 9.94 -12.16 -7.99
C GLN A 360 10.40 -10.93 -7.20
N ALA A 361 11.15 -10.05 -7.85
CA ALA A 361 11.58 -8.78 -7.28
C ALA A 361 11.31 -7.63 -8.24
N MET A 362 11.28 -6.41 -7.72
CA MET A 362 11.25 -5.19 -8.50
C MET A 362 12.41 -4.31 -8.07
N ARG A 363 13.15 -3.78 -9.05
CA ARG A 363 14.33 -2.94 -8.81
C ARG A 363 14.09 -1.51 -9.27
N ASP A 364 14.52 -0.57 -8.44
CA ASP A 364 14.64 0.82 -8.84
C ASP A 364 15.96 1.04 -9.61
N MET A 365 15.85 0.98 -10.93
CA MET A 365 16.98 1.19 -11.84
C MET A 365 17.53 2.62 -11.80
N SER A 366 16.78 3.59 -11.27
CA SER A 366 17.25 4.97 -11.13
C SER A 366 18.13 5.18 -9.89
N ARG A 367 18.08 4.26 -8.92
CA ARG A 367 18.80 4.36 -7.63
C ARG A 367 19.67 3.13 -7.38
N GLY A 368 20.57 2.84 -8.31
CA GLY A 368 21.58 1.79 -8.14
C GLY A 368 21.00 0.36 -8.09
N GLY A 369 19.82 0.13 -8.67
CA GLY A 369 19.22 -1.19 -8.77
C GLY A 369 18.73 -1.76 -7.44
N GLN A 370 18.41 -0.88 -6.48
CA GLN A 370 17.88 -1.30 -5.17
C GLN A 370 16.57 -2.07 -5.33
N ILE A 371 16.42 -3.15 -4.56
CA ILE A 371 15.17 -3.91 -4.50
C ILE A 371 14.17 -3.12 -3.66
N VAL A 372 13.00 -2.85 -4.24
CA VAL A 372 11.94 -2.01 -3.68
C VAL A 372 10.60 -2.73 -3.54
N SER A 373 10.47 -3.90 -4.18
CA SER A 373 9.33 -4.80 -3.98
C SER A 373 9.79 -6.23 -4.17
N VAL A 374 9.16 -7.14 -3.45
CA VAL A 374 9.29 -8.58 -3.64
C VAL A 374 7.92 -9.24 -3.61
N ARG A 375 7.85 -10.40 -4.25
CA ARG A 375 6.63 -11.18 -4.39
C ARG A 375 6.92 -12.66 -4.28
N ILE A 376 6.11 -13.37 -3.50
CA ILE A 376 6.06 -14.83 -3.49
C ILE A 376 4.65 -15.23 -3.91
N THR A 377 4.52 -15.93 -5.04
CA THR A 377 3.25 -16.50 -5.49
C THR A 377 3.22 -17.99 -5.23
N GLN A 378 2.10 -18.50 -4.72
CA GLN A 378 1.90 -19.92 -4.46
C GLN A 378 0.66 -20.40 -5.21
N GLN A 379 0.85 -21.37 -6.10
CA GLN A 379 -0.19 -21.94 -6.94
C GLN A 379 -0.29 -23.45 -6.70
N LEU A 380 -1.50 -23.90 -6.37
CA LEU A 380 -1.83 -25.32 -6.34
C LEU A 380 -1.78 -25.90 -7.75
N LEU A 381 -1.18 -27.09 -7.89
CA LEU A 381 -1.16 -27.86 -9.12
C LEU A 381 -2.24 -28.94 -9.15
#